data_AF-A0A091G1U4-F1
#
_entry.id   AF-A0A091G1U4-F1
#
_cell.length_a   1.000
_cell.length_b   1.000
_cell.length_c   1.000
_cell.angle_alpha   90.00
_cell.angle_beta   90.00
_cell.angle_gamma   90.00
#
_symmetry.space_group_name_H-M   'P 1'
#
loop_
_entity.id
_entity.type
_entity.pdbx_description
1 polymer ?
#
loop_
_entity_poly.entity_id
_entity_poly.type
_entity_poly.pdbx_seq_one_letter_code
_entity_poly.pdbx_strand_id
1 'polypeptide(L)' 'MAIKTTLEQIEEVQAAITKVMAGQDITLNGKRLTYANLTALEAREQTLLARYRAETGSTTFRTYAHNGAYSE' A
#
# COMPACT_ATOMS: atom_id res chain seq x y z
N MET A 1 -14.09 -10.48 14.45
CA MET A 1 -13.10 -10.51 13.36
C MET A 1 -11.92 -9.68 13.80
N ALA A 2 -10.74 -10.26 13.89
CA ALA A 2 -9.53 -9.47 14.16
C ALA A 2 -9.32 -8.51 12.98
N ILE A 3 -9.14 -7.23 13.28
CA ILE A 3 -8.75 -6.24 12.28
C ILE A 3 -7.32 -6.59 11.86
N LYS A 4 -7.12 -6.98 10.61
CA LYS A 4 -5.78 -7.30 10.09
C LYS A 4 -4.89 -6.08 10.20
N THR A 5 -3.66 -6.29 10.67
CA THR A 5 -2.62 -5.26 10.71
C THR A 5 -2.26 -4.81 9.29
N THR A 6 -1.67 -3.62 9.15
CA THR A 6 -1.23 -3.10 7.85
C THR A 6 -0.23 -4.03 7.17
N LEU A 7 0.63 -4.71 7.94
CA LEU A 7 1.57 -5.70 7.42
C LEU A 7 0.84 -6.92 6.81
N GLU A 8 -0.11 -7.52 7.54
CA GLU A 8 -0.90 -8.63 7.02
C GLU A 8 -1.66 -8.26 5.74
N GLN A 9 -2.16 -7.01 5.66
CA GLN A 9 -2.82 -6.52 4.44
C GLN A 9 -1.86 -6.38 3.26
N ILE A 10 -0.60 -5.99 3.50
CA ILE A 10 0.43 -5.91 2.45
C ILE A 10 0.75 -7.32 1.92
N GLU A 11 0.97 -8.28 2.82
CA GLU A 11 1.27 -9.67 2.44
C GLU A 11 0.15 -10.28 1.59
N GLU A 12 -1.12 -10.05 1.94
CA GLU A 12 -2.26 -10.52 1.15
C GLU A 12 -2.30 -9.91 -0.25
N VAL A 13 -1.99 -8.60 -0.38
CA VAL A 13 -1.97 -7.93 -1.68
C VAL A 13 -0.81 -8.43 -2.53
N GLN A 14 0.38 -8.64 -1.95
CA GLN A 14 1.53 -9.19 -2.67
C GLN A 14 1.31 -10.64 -3.13
N ALA A 15 0.69 -11.46 -2.28
CA ALA A 15 0.28 -12.82 -2.64
C ALA A 15 -0.75 -12.80 -3.78
N ALA A 16 -1.68 -11.84 -3.75
CA ALA A 16 -2.68 -11.65 -4.81
C ALA A 16 -2.02 -11.25 -6.14
N ILE A 17 -1.10 -10.29 -6.12
CA ILE A 17 -0.31 -9.86 -7.29
C ILE A 17 0.42 -11.05 -7.89
N THR A 18 1.13 -11.83 -7.06
CA THR A 18 1.92 -12.98 -7.53
C THR A 18 1.08 -14.02 -8.26
N LYS A 19 -0.09 -14.37 -7.70
CA LYS A 19 -1.01 -15.35 -8.32
C LYS A 19 -1.61 -14.82 -9.62
N VAL A 20 -2.02 -13.55 -9.63
CA VAL A 20 -2.56 -12.90 -10.82
C VAL A 20 -1.51 -12.80 -11.94
N MET A 21 -0.25 -12.48 -11.59
CA MET A 21 0.86 -12.47 -12.54
C MET A 21 1.18 -13.85 -13.10
N ALA A 22 0.98 -14.91 -12.30
CA ALA A 22 1.07 -16.30 -12.76
C ALA A 22 -0.12 -16.72 -13.66
N GLY A 23 -1.03 -15.80 -13.99
CA GLY A 23 -2.20 -16.06 -14.83
C GLY A 23 -3.37 -16.69 -14.09
N GLN A 24 -3.31 -16.79 -12.75
CA GLN A 24 -4.40 -17.34 -11.95
C GLN A 24 -5.43 -16.27 -11.62
N ASP A 25 -6.70 -16.59 -11.79
CA ASP A 25 -7.79 -15.79 -11.27
C ASP A 25 -8.05 -16.13 -9.80
N ILE A 26 -8.10 -15.11 -8.96
CA ILE A 26 -8.27 -15.28 -7.50
C ILE A 26 -9.45 -14.46 -7.01
N THR A 27 -10.08 -14.89 -5.92
CA THR A 27 -11.13 -14.11 -5.27
C THR A 27 -10.60 -13.58 -3.94
N LEU A 28 -10.52 -12.25 -3.80
CA LEU A 28 -10.10 -11.58 -2.57
C LEU A 28 -11.19 -10.61 -2.14
N ASN A 29 -11.63 -10.70 -0.87
CA ASN A 29 -12.74 -9.90 -0.32
C ASN A 29 -14.00 -9.93 -1.19
N GLY A 30 -14.33 -11.09 -1.76
CA GLY A 30 -15.50 -11.28 -2.63
C GLY A 30 -15.38 -10.66 -4.03
N LYS A 31 -14.22 -10.10 -4.39
CA LYS A 31 -13.95 -9.58 -5.73
C LYS A 31 -13.02 -10.53 -6.47
N ARG A 32 -13.36 -10.83 -7.74
CA ARG A 32 -12.47 -11.57 -8.65
C ARG A 32 -11.37 -10.62 -9.10
N LEU A 33 -10.13 -11.03 -8.89
CA LEU A 33 -8.92 -10.36 -9.34
C LEU A 33 -8.30 -11.18 -10.46
N THR A 34 -7.99 -10.49 -11.54
CA THR A 34 -7.39 -11.03 -12.76
C THR A 34 -6.24 -10.13 -13.18
N TYR A 35 -5.52 -10.49 -14.26
CA TYR A 35 -4.39 -9.69 -14.75
C TYR A 35 -4.80 -8.24 -15.09
N ALA A 36 -6.04 -8.02 -15.51
CA ALA A 36 -6.60 -6.69 -15.74
C ALA A 36 -6.70 -5.83 -14.46
N ASN A 37 -6.67 -6.46 -13.29
CA ASN A 37 -6.73 -5.79 -11.99
C ASN A 37 -5.34 -5.55 -11.38
N LEU A 38 -4.26 -5.91 -12.08
CA LEU A 38 -2.89 -5.80 -11.57
C LEU A 38 -2.56 -4.37 -11.14
N THR A 39 -2.85 -3.37 -11.99
CA THR A 39 -2.64 -1.95 -11.68
C THR A 39 -3.40 -1.50 -10.43
N ALA A 40 -4.61 -2.03 -10.21
CA ALA A 40 -5.39 -1.71 -9.02
C ALA A 40 -4.82 -2.36 -7.75
N LEU A 41 -4.21 -3.55 -7.88
CA LEU A 41 -3.52 -4.21 -6.78
C LEU A 41 -2.22 -3.49 -6.41
N GLU A 42 -1.42 -3.09 -7.40
CA GLU A 42 -0.19 -2.29 -7.19
C GLU A 42 -0.50 -0.93 -6.55
N ALA A 43 -1.56 -0.23 -6.99
CA ALA A 43 -1.97 1.03 -6.36
C ALA A 43 -2.38 0.84 -4.89
N ARG A 44 -3.03 -0.30 -4.59
CA ARG A 44 -3.40 -0.66 -3.22
C ARG A 44 -2.17 -1.01 -2.38
N GLU A 45 -1.22 -1.75 -2.93
CA GLU A 45 0.07 -2.05 -2.28
C GLU A 45 0.80 -0.76 -1.91
N GLN A 46 0.93 0.19 -2.85
CA GLN A 46 1.57 1.48 -2.59
C GLN A 46 0.89 2.26 -1.48
N THR A 47 -0.44 2.26 -1.44
CA THR A 47 -1.23 2.91 -0.38
C THR A 47 -0.95 2.27 0.99
N LEU A 48 -0.95 0.94 1.05
CA LEU A 48 -0.68 0.21 2.29
C LEU A 48 0.77 0.38 2.74
N LEU A 49 1.74 0.40 1.82
CA LEU A 49 3.14 0.69 2.12
C LEU A 49 3.32 2.12 2.65
N ALA A 50 2.65 3.10 2.04
CA ALA A 50 2.68 4.49 2.53
C ALA A 50 2.11 4.59 3.95
N ARG A 51 0.99 3.90 4.21
CA ARG A 51 0.40 3.80 5.55
C ARG A 51 1.33 3.12 6.53
N TYR A 52 1.92 1.99 6.16
CA TYR A 52 2.86 1.25 7.00
C TYR A 52 4.08 2.10 7.35
N ARG A 53 4.64 2.86 6.39
CA ARG A 53 5.73 3.80 6.63
C ARG A 53 5.35 4.94 7.58
N ALA A 54 4.12 5.44 7.47
CA ALA A 54 3.59 6.45 8.39
C ALA A 54 3.37 5.87 9.80
N GLU A 55 2.89 4.64 9.91
CA GLU A 55 2.66 3.93 11.18
C GLU A 55 3.98 3.51 11.86
N THR A 56 5.00 3.15 11.07
CA THR A 56 6.33 2.72 11.58
C THR A 56 7.29 3.87 11.85
N GLY A 57 6.87 5.12 11.63
CA GLY A 57 7.65 6.28 12.07
C GLY A 57 8.71 6.76 11.07
N SER A 58 8.56 6.51 9.76
CA SER A 58 9.28 7.30 8.75
C SER A 58 8.63 8.69 8.56
N THR A 59 8.29 9.32 9.68
CA THR A 59 8.01 10.75 9.82
C THR A 59 9.35 11.47 9.92
N THR A 60 10.16 11.37 8.87
CA THR A 60 11.31 12.26 8.72
C THR A 60 11.00 13.13 7.51
N PHE A 61 11.13 14.45 7.69
CA PHE A 61 11.08 15.48 6.64
C PHE A 61 9.70 16.03 6.20
N ARG A 62 8.93 16.63 7.13
CA ARG A 62 8.07 17.77 6.72
C ARG A 62 7.82 18.86 7.76
N THR A 63 8.67 18.99 8.78
CA THR A 63 8.59 20.06 9.79
C THR A 63 9.68 21.13 9.67
N TYR A 64 10.55 21.10 8.65
CA TYR A 64 11.63 22.10 8.48
C TYR A 64 11.55 22.96 7.20
N ALA A 65 10.40 23.01 6.51
CA ALA A 65 10.25 23.81 5.27
C ALA A 65 9.40 25.08 5.44
N HIS A 66 9.02 25.46 6.67
CA HIS A 66 8.25 26.68 6.92
C HIS A 66 8.82 27.50 8.08
N ASN A 67 10.15 27.67 8.11
CA ASN A 67 10.83 28.69 8.93
C ASN A 67 12.01 29.25 8.13
N GLY A 68 11.71 29.71 6.91
CA GLY A 68 12.65 30.43 6.04
C GLY A 68 12.11 31.82 5.75
N ALA A 69 11.73 32.55 6.81
CA ALA A 69 11.56 33.98 6.75
C ALA A 69 12.95 34.62 6.57
N TYR A 70 13.29 34.94 5.32
CA TYR A 70 14.23 36.00 4.94
C TYR A 70 13.36 36.92 4.06
N SER A 71 12.86 38.08 4.53
CA SER A 71 13.61 39.30 4.86
C SER A 71 14.72 39.56 3.85
N GLU A 72 14.36 40.18 2.73
CA GLU A 72 15.02 41.34 2.09
C GLU A 72 14.15 41.88 0.95
#